data_AF-A0A0K0GJA6-F1
#
_entry.id   AF-A0A0K0GJA6-F1
#
_cell.length_a   1.000
_cell.length_b   1.000
_cell.length_c   1.000
_cell.angle_alpha   90.00
_cell.angle_beta   90.00
_cell.angle_gamma   90.00
#
_symmetry.space_group_name_H-M   'P 1'
#
loop_
_entity.id
_entity.type
_entity.pdbx_description
1 polymer ?
#
loop_
_entity_poly.entity_id
_entity_poly.type
_entity_poly.pdbx_seq_one_letter_code
_entity_poly.pdbx_strand_id
1 'polypeptide(L)'
;MSTCSGRPLPAELRATRRIYLASRAVREGIIAADEAHALLVDLVDRRSAAGGVILEGGSISLINRMILDPYWANDWQWRSHRLLLGECADFLDRALRRVEKMLRTGMGRPSLLEELVALWPDPALRPTIEDVDGYRYSIRFARQWNVPVGQLLSIGDEMKQRLIHGIAEEYLGHAQWQERDLLTLPANWQAQDVSMGGSKSGLHHRL
;
A
#
# COMPACT_ATOMS: atom_id res chain seq x y z
N MET A 1 1.80 -8.67 10.70
CA MET A 1 1.01 -8.90 9.47
C MET A 1 1.89 -8.65 8.27
N SER A 2 1.80 -9.49 7.24
CA SER A 2 2.69 -9.46 6.08
C SER A 2 1.92 -9.64 4.77
N THR A 3 1.23 -10.76 4.61
CA THR A 3 0.54 -11.12 3.37
C THR A 3 -0.68 -10.25 3.15
N CYS A 4 -1.57 -10.12 4.14
CA CYS A 4 -2.79 -9.32 4.01
C CYS A 4 -2.50 -7.85 3.71
N SER A 5 -1.51 -7.27 4.40
CA SER A 5 -1.07 -5.88 4.19
C SER A 5 -0.35 -5.62 2.86
N GLY A 6 -0.26 -6.63 1.97
CA GLY A 6 0.31 -6.46 0.65
C GLY A 6 1.84 -6.37 0.59
N ARG A 7 2.57 -6.69 1.68
CA ARG A 7 4.04 -6.64 1.68
C ARG A 7 4.62 -7.55 0.58
N PRO A 8 5.65 -7.13 -0.16
CA PRO A 8 6.32 -8.01 -1.12
C PRO A 8 7.02 -9.17 -0.41
N LEU A 9 7.18 -10.29 -1.11
CA LEU A 9 8.07 -11.37 -0.73
C LEU A 9 9.53 -10.92 -0.90
N PRO A 10 10.48 -11.47 -0.12
CA PRO A 10 11.90 -11.13 -0.29
C PRO A 10 12.42 -11.30 -1.72
N ALA A 11 11.99 -12.34 -2.43
CA ALA A 11 12.34 -12.57 -3.83
C ALA A 11 11.79 -11.50 -4.79
N GLU A 12 10.66 -10.86 -4.46
CA GLU A 12 10.08 -9.79 -5.29
C GLU A 12 10.85 -8.48 -5.18
N LEU A 13 11.64 -8.28 -4.11
CA LEU A 13 12.45 -7.09 -3.92
C LEU A 13 13.66 -7.02 -4.87
N ARG A 14 14.09 -8.12 -5.47
CA ARG A 14 15.21 -8.16 -6.43
C ARG A 14 16.45 -7.39 -5.94
N ALA A 15 16.87 -7.67 -4.70
CA ALA A 15 17.98 -7.02 -3.99
C ALA A 15 17.82 -5.51 -3.72
N THR A 16 16.63 -4.93 -3.92
CA THR A 16 16.29 -3.58 -3.44
C THR A 16 15.90 -3.61 -1.96
N ARG A 17 15.92 -2.44 -1.31
CA ARG A 17 15.53 -2.28 0.09
C ARG A 17 14.17 -1.59 0.17
N ARG A 18 13.21 -2.23 0.83
CA ARG A 18 11.94 -1.60 1.24
C ARG A 18 12.01 -1.30 2.73
N ILE A 19 11.89 -0.02 3.08
CA ILE A 19 11.88 0.45 4.47
C ILE A 19 10.43 0.71 4.86
N TYR A 20 9.99 0.15 5.98
CA TYR A 20 8.68 0.43 6.57
C TYR A 20 8.83 1.50 7.65
N LEU A 21 7.81 2.34 7.81
CA LEU A 21 7.81 3.43 8.79
C LEU A 21 7.92 2.92 10.23
N ALA A 22 7.30 1.77 10.52
CA ALA A 22 7.34 1.16 11.84
C ALA A 22 7.32 -0.38 11.75
N SER A 23 7.89 -1.01 12.79
CA SER A 23 7.74 -2.43 13.08
C SER A 23 6.98 -2.58 14.40
N ARG A 24 5.66 -2.61 14.32
CA ARG A 24 4.74 -2.61 15.48
C ARG A 24 3.91 -3.89 15.55
N ALA A 25 3.54 -4.29 16.77
CA ALA A 25 2.65 -5.42 16.99
C ALA A 25 1.20 -5.05 16.64
N VAL A 26 0.39 -6.03 16.21
CA VAL A 26 -1.02 -5.78 15.85
C VAL A 26 -1.82 -5.20 17.02
N ARG A 27 -1.51 -5.63 18.25
CA ARG A 27 -2.13 -5.12 19.48
C ARG A 27 -1.91 -3.63 19.74
N GLU A 28 -0.90 -3.03 19.11
CA GLU A 28 -0.64 -1.60 19.22
C GLU A 28 -1.51 -0.81 18.23
N GLY A 29 -2.36 -1.47 17.44
CA GLY A 29 -3.21 -0.86 16.43
C GLY A 29 -2.47 -0.48 15.15
N ILE A 30 -3.23 0.03 14.18
CA ILE A 30 -2.68 0.63 12.97
C ILE A 30 -2.09 1.99 13.33
N ILE A 31 -0.91 2.30 12.77
CA ILE A 31 -0.24 3.57 13.00
C ILE A 31 -1.11 4.74 12.55
N ALA A 32 -1.23 5.77 13.39
CA ALA A 32 -1.98 6.98 13.07
C ALA A 32 -1.27 7.79 11.96
N ALA A 33 -2.02 8.57 11.18
CA ALA A 33 -1.46 9.31 10.05
C ALA A 33 -0.38 10.34 10.47
N ASP A 34 -0.59 11.07 11.56
CA ASP A 34 0.39 12.04 12.07
C ASP A 34 1.66 11.35 12.59
N GLU A 35 1.52 10.22 13.30
CA GLU A 35 2.67 9.42 13.76
C GLU A 35 3.46 8.87 12.55
N ALA A 36 2.76 8.32 11.56
CA ALA A 36 3.36 7.82 10.33
C ALA A 36 4.07 8.92 9.53
N HIS A 37 3.48 10.11 9.47
CA HIS A 37 4.07 11.27 8.80
C HIS A 37 5.36 11.73 9.51
N ALA A 38 5.35 11.82 10.85
CA ALA A 38 6.55 12.19 11.61
C ALA A 38 7.69 11.17 11.41
N LEU A 39 7.39 9.87 11.43
CA LEU A 39 8.38 8.82 11.14
C LEU A 39 8.88 8.88 9.70
N LEU A 40 8.02 9.23 8.75
CA LEU A 40 8.41 9.38 7.36
C LEU A 40 9.39 10.56 7.18
N VAL A 41 9.11 11.71 7.79
CA VAL A 41 10.00 12.88 7.78
C VAL A 41 11.39 12.50 8.30
N ASP A 42 11.47 11.91 9.51
CA ASP A 42 12.73 11.48 10.12
C ASP A 42 13.49 10.46 9.24
N LEU A 43 12.78 9.52 8.62
CA LEU A 43 13.40 8.54 7.71
C LEU A 43 13.93 9.19 6.44
N VAL A 44 13.23 10.16 5.87
CA VAL A 44 13.69 10.87 4.68
C VAL A 44 14.93 11.70 5.00
N ASP A 45 14.92 12.48 6.09
CA ASP A 45 16.07 13.29 6.52
C ASP A 45 17.34 12.43 6.72
N ARG A 46 17.19 11.25 7.33
CA ARG A 46 18.33 10.34 7.56
C ARG A 46 18.85 9.66 6.30
N ARG A 47 18.10 9.62 5.21
CA ARG A 47 18.39 8.81 4.02
C ARG A 47 18.67 9.64 2.78
N SER A 48 18.17 10.87 2.70
CA SER A 48 18.36 11.79 1.59
C SER A 48 19.82 12.23 1.41
N ALA A 49 20.64 12.18 2.46
CA ALA A 49 22.08 12.50 2.35
C ALA A 49 22.83 11.60 1.35
N ALA A 50 22.32 10.39 1.08
CA ALA A 50 22.89 9.45 0.10
C ALA A 50 22.34 9.62 -1.33
N GLY A 51 21.46 10.61 -1.56
CA GLY A 51 20.82 10.88 -2.85
C GLY A 51 19.30 10.99 -2.73
N GLY A 52 18.57 10.35 -3.66
CA GLY A 52 17.10 10.35 -3.65
C GLY A 52 16.49 9.22 -2.83
N VAL A 53 15.25 9.41 -2.39
CA VAL A 53 14.42 8.36 -1.80
C VAL A 53 13.20 8.12 -2.70
N ILE A 54 12.73 6.88 -2.76
CA ILE A 54 11.48 6.53 -3.43
C ILE A 54 10.40 6.38 -2.36
N LEU A 55 9.39 7.23 -2.43
CA LEU A 55 8.19 7.12 -1.61
C LEU A 55 7.12 6.38 -2.41
N GLU A 56 6.64 5.26 -1.88
CA GLU A 56 5.62 4.43 -2.53
C GLU A 56 4.62 3.90 -1.50
N GLY A 57 3.33 4.02 -1.84
CA GLY A 57 2.23 3.51 -1.04
C GLY A 57 0.90 4.11 -1.47
N GLY A 58 -0.19 3.68 -0.82
CA GLY A 58 -1.56 4.11 -1.11
C GLY A 58 -2.35 4.51 0.14
N SER A 59 -1.68 4.86 1.24
CA SER A 59 -2.35 5.31 2.46
C SER A 59 -2.94 6.71 2.22
N ILE A 60 -4.26 6.79 2.07
CA ILE A 60 -4.99 8.04 1.79
C ILE A 60 -4.64 9.10 2.83
N SER A 61 -4.76 8.76 4.12
CA SER A 61 -4.53 9.69 5.23
C SER A 61 -3.08 10.17 5.31
N LEU A 62 -2.10 9.29 5.10
CA LEU A 62 -0.68 9.68 5.10
C LEU A 62 -0.34 10.57 3.90
N ILE A 63 -0.79 10.21 2.69
CA ILE A 63 -0.51 10.99 1.49
C ILE A 63 -1.14 12.38 1.60
N ASN A 64 -2.40 12.47 2.06
CA ASN A 64 -3.06 13.76 2.29
C ASN A 64 -2.32 14.57 3.36
N ARG A 65 -1.84 13.93 4.43
CA ARG A 65 -1.04 14.60 5.46
C ARG A 65 0.28 15.14 4.91
N MET A 66 0.94 14.41 4.00
CA MET A 66 2.14 14.89 3.30
C MET A 66 1.82 16.11 2.42
N ILE A 67 0.75 16.06 1.63
CA ILE A 67 0.34 17.15 0.74
C ILE A 67 0.08 18.44 1.54
N LEU A 68 -0.48 18.32 2.73
CA LEU A 68 -0.81 19.45 3.61
C LEU A 68 0.37 19.97 4.44
N ASP A 69 1.52 19.28 4.45
CA ASP A 69 2.66 19.69 5.27
C ASP A 69 3.68 20.55 4.50
N PRO A 70 4.04 21.75 5.01
CA PRO A 70 5.05 22.60 4.39
C PRO A 70 6.44 21.95 4.25
N TYR A 71 6.76 20.93 5.06
CA TYR A 71 8.03 20.20 4.96
C TYR A 71 8.27 19.65 3.54
N TRP A 72 7.21 19.19 2.85
CA TRP A 72 7.33 18.58 1.53
C TRP A 72 7.25 19.61 0.38
N ALA A 73 6.92 20.86 0.68
CA ALA A 73 6.78 21.92 -0.31
C ALA A 73 8.11 22.63 -0.62
N ASN A 74 9.04 22.64 0.34
CA ASN A 74 10.32 23.35 0.27
C ASN A 74 11.47 22.36 0.19
N ASP A 75 12.58 22.74 -0.46
CA ASP A 75 13.87 22.02 -0.45
C ASP A 75 13.93 20.62 -1.08
N TRP A 76 12.82 20.12 -1.65
CA TRP A 76 12.77 18.84 -2.36
C TRP A 76 12.58 19.00 -3.87
N GLN A 77 13.32 18.20 -4.65
CA GLN A 77 13.03 17.96 -6.05
C GLN A 77 12.18 16.70 -6.19
N TRP A 78 11.07 16.81 -6.90
CA TRP A 78 10.09 15.74 -7.01
C TRP A 78 9.95 15.20 -8.43
N ARG A 79 9.71 13.88 -8.50
CA ARG A 79 9.18 13.22 -9.67
C ARG A 79 8.06 12.28 -9.22
N SER A 80 6.83 12.75 -9.32
CA SER A 80 5.66 11.95 -8.97
C SER A 80 5.15 11.12 -10.14
N HIS A 81 4.62 9.92 -9.85
CA HIS A 81 3.79 9.15 -10.76
C HIS A 81 2.56 8.65 -10.01
N ARG A 82 1.36 9.07 -10.42
CA ARG A 82 0.09 8.58 -9.87
C ARG A 82 -0.44 7.48 -10.78
N LEU A 83 -0.60 6.28 -10.22
CA LEU A 83 -1.30 5.18 -10.88
C LEU A 83 -2.80 5.37 -10.64
N LEU A 84 -3.55 5.59 -11.71
CA LEU A 84 -5.00 5.77 -11.66
C LEU A 84 -5.71 4.41 -11.73
N LEU A 85 -6.87 4.33 -11.08
CA LEU A 85 -7.83 3.26 -11.29
C LEU A 85 -8.31 3.31 -12.75
N GLY A 86 -7.90 2.30 -13.53
CA GLY A 86 -8.42 2.08 -14.88
C GLY A 86 -9.79 1.40 -14.86
N GLU A 87 -10.11 0.71 -15.96
CA GLU A 87 -11.37 -0.03 -16.08
C GLU A 87 -11.58 -1.03 -14.94
N CYS A 88 -12.82 -1.08 -14.42
CA CYS A 88 -13.19 -1.94 -13.30
C CYS A 88 -12.89 -3.42 -13.58
N ALA A 89 -13.15 -3.88 -14.81
CA ALA A 89 -12.90 -5.26 -15.21
C ALA A 89 -11.40 -5.62 -15.14
N ASP A 90 -10.54 -4.73 -15.66
CA ASP A 90 -9.09 -4.94 -15.64
C ASP A 90 -8.52 -4.87 -14.22
N PHE A 91 -9.07 -4.00 -13.38
CA PHE A 91 -8.71 -3.94 -11.96
C PHE A 91 -9.08 -5.25 -11.26
N LEU A 92 -10.33 -5.71 -11.41
CA LEU A 92 -10.81 -6.93 -10.77
C LEU A 92 -10.00 -8.15 -11.20
N ASP A 93 -9.68 -8.27 -12.49
CA ASP A 93 -8.84 -9.35 -13.01
C ASP A 93 -7.44 -9.37 -12.33
N ARG A 94 -6.82 -8.20 -12.11
CA ARG A 94 -5.58 -8.11 -11.32
C ARG A 94 -5.79 -8.41 -9.83
N ALA A 95 -6.88 -7.94 -9.24
CA ALA A 95 -7.21 -8.14 -7.83
C ALA A 95 -7.45 -9.62 -7.53
N LEU A 96 -8.20 -10.34 -8.38
CA LEU A 96 -8.43 -11.78 -8.27
C LEU A 96 -7.12 -12.56 -8.22
N ARG A 97 -6.22 -12.35 -9.20
CA ARG A 97 -4.89 -12.97 -9.19
C ARG A 97 -4.07 -12.64 -7.94
N ARG A 98 -4.18 -11.41 -7.45
CA ARG A 98 -3.47 -10.98 -6.25
C ARG A 98 -4.00 -11.71 -5.01
N VAL A 99 -5.31 -11.79 -4.85
CA VAL A 99 -5.97 -12.47 -3.74
C VAL A 99 -5.68 -13.97 -3.78
N GLU A 100 -5.80 -14.61 -4.94
CA GLU A 100 -5.40 -16.01 -5.13
C GLU A 100 -3.98 -16.26 -4.62
N LYS A 101 -3.02 -15.41 -5.02
CA LYS A 101 -1.63 -15.51 -4.55
C LYS A 101 -1.52 -15.32 -3.03
N MET A 102 -2.32 -14.42 -2.45
CA MET A 102 -2.34 -14.17 -1.00
C MET A 102 -2.97 -15.31 -0.20
N LEU A 103 -3.84 -16.13 -0.81
CA LEU A 103 -4.43 -17.31 -0.20
C LEU A 103 -3.60 -18.60 -0.39
N ARG A 104 -2.51 -18.56 -1.17
CA ARG A 104 -1.62 -19.71 -1.36
C ARG A 104 -0.74 -19.92 -0.12
N THR A 105 -0.72 -21.15 0.37
CA THR A 105 0.18 -21.61 1.44
C THR A 105 1.56 -21.97 0.88
N GLY A 106 2.56 -22.14 1.75
CA GLY A 106 3.89 -22.62 1.35
C GLY A 106 4.77 -21.62 0.62
N MET A 107 4.40 -20.34 0.54
CA MET A 107 5.14 -19.28 -0.17
C MET A 107 6.29 -18.66 0.65
N GLY A 108 6.84 -19.39 1.63
CA GLY A 108 7.87 -18.89 2.55
C GLY A 108 7.37 -17.88 3.59
N ARG A 109 6.06 -17.69 3.69
CA ARG A 109 5.36 -16.91 4.74
C ARG A 109 3.91 -17.39 4.87
N PRO A 110 3.22 -17.07 5.98
CA PRO A 110 1.81 -17.37 6.14
C PRO A 110 0.96 -16.69 5.05
N SER A 111 -0.01 -17.41 4.50
CA SER A 111 -1.10 -16.88 3.69
C SER A 111 -1.98 -15.91 4.49
N LEU A 112 -2.82 -15.14 3.81
CA LEU A 112 -3.78 -14.23 4.46
C LEU A 112 -4.64 -14.96 5.49
N LEU A 113 -5.15 -16.15 5.17
CA LEU A 113 -6.00 -16.91 6.08
C LEU A 113 -5.22 -17.52 7.24
N GLU A 114 -3.98 -17.96 7.04
CA GLU A 114 -3.13 -18.42 8.15
C GLU A 114 -2.82 -17.27 9.11
N GLU A 115 -2.56 -16.06 8.59
CA GLU A 115 -2.41 -14.86 9.43
C GLU A 115 -3.69 -14.59 10.23
N LEU A 116 -4.86 -14.60 9.57
CA LEU A 116 -6.14 -14.34 10.23
C LEU A 116 -6.43 -15.36 11.34
N VAL A 117 -6.30 -16.65 11.03
CA VAL A 117 -6.56 -17.75 11.99
C VAL A 117 -5.62 -17.67 13.19
N ALA A 118 -4.36 -17.28 12.99
CA ALA A 118 -3.41 -17.09 14.08
C ALA A 118 -3.77 -15.90 14.99
N LEU A 119 -4.35 -14.82 14.43
CA LEU A 119 -4.70 -13.61 15.18
C LEU A 119 -6.08 -13.70 15.87
N TRP A 120 -7.01 -14.48 15.31
CA TRP A 120 -8.42 -14.54 15.75
C TRP A 120 -8.67 -14.95 17.22
N PRO A 121 -7.86 -15.85 17.83
CA PRO A 121 -8.08 -16.28 19.21
C PRO A 121 -7.99 -15.14 20.23
N ASP A 122 -7.21 -14.08 19.97
CA ASP A 122 -7.08 -12.93 20.86
C ASP A 122 -8.21 -11.92 20.61
N PRO A 123 -9.20 -11.78 21.51
CA PRO A 123 -10.33 -10.87 21.32
C PRO A 123 -9.90 -9.40 21.23
N ALA A 124 -8.77 -9.03 21.84
CA ALA A 124 -8.28 -7.66 21.82
C ALA A 124 -7.78 -7.24 20.42
N LEU A 125 -7.44 -8.19 19.55
CA LEU A 125 -7.00 -7.91 18.18
C LEU A 125 -8.16 -7.74 17.20
N ARG A 126 -9.36 -8.23 17.55
CA ARG A 126 -10.52 -8.30 16.64
C ARG A 126 -10.91 -6.93 16.06
N PRO A 127 -11.00 -5.84 16.85
CA PRO A 127 -11.32 -4.53 16.29
C PRO A 127 -10.31 -4.08 15.23
N THR A 128 -9.01 -4.32 15.45
CA THR A 128 -7.96 -3.93 14.50
C THR A 128 -8.01 -4.75 13.22
N ILE A 129 -8.17 -6.07 13.28
CA ILE A 129 -8.25 -6.91 12.08
C ILE A 129 -9.57 -6.72 11.32
N GLU A 130 -10.66 -6.39 12.01
CA GLU A 130 -11.95 -6.06 11.38
C GLU A 130 -11.92 -4.73 10.62
N ASP A 131 -10.91 -3.88 10.82
CA ASP A 131 -10.73 -2.61 10.11
C ASP A 131 -9.78 -2.73 8.89
N VAL A 132 -9.17 -3.90 8.69
CA VAL A 132 -8.21 -4.12 7.61
C VAL A 132 -8.86 -4.90 6.47
N ASP A 133 -8.84 -4.31 5.27
CA ASP A 133 -9.31 -4.94 4.03
C ASP A 133 -8.67 -6.33 3.82
N GLY A 134 -9.44 -7.27 3.30
CA GLY A 134 -9.09 -8.68 3.22
C GLY A 134 -9.44 -9.45 4.51
N TYR A 135 -8.96 -9.01 5.68
CA TYR A 135 -9.39 -9.61 6.96
C TYR A 135 -10.86 -9.29 7.25
N ARG A 136 -11.26 -8.02 7.12
CA ARG A 136 -12.64 -7.56 7.29
C ARG A 136 -13.60 -8.36 6.43
N TYR A 137 -13.31 -8.50 5.14
CA TYR A 137 -14.15 -9.31 4.26
C TYR A 137 -14.13 -10.79 4.65
N SER A 138 -12.98 -11.38 4.96
CA SER A 138 -12.89 -12.80 5.37
C SER A 138 -13.72 -13.10 6.63
N ILE A 139 -13.73 -12.18 7.60
CA ILE A 139 -14.54 -12.28 8.83
C ILE A 139 -16.03 -12.16 8.51
N ARG A 140 -16.42 -11.19 7.66
CA ARG A 140 -17.82 -11.04 7.20
C ARG A 140 -18.29 -12.28 6.43
N PHE A 141 -17.46 -12.81 5.55
CA PHE A 141 -17.70 -14.03 4.80
C PHE A 141 -17.92 -15.23 5.74
N ALA A 142 -17.03 -15.41 6.72
CA ALA A 142 -17.15 -16.45 7.74
C ALA A 142 -18.50 -16.38 8.46
N ARG A 143 -18.91 -15.17 8.87
CA ARG A 143 -20.23 -14.92 9.50
C ARG A 143 -21.39 -15.25 8.56
N GLN A 144 -21.34 -14.77 7.32
CA GLN A 144 -22.40 -14.96 6.31
C GLN A 144 -22.67 -16.43 6.01
N TRP A 145 -21.61 -17.24 5.94
CA TRP A 145 -21.70 -18.66 5.60
C TRP A 145 -21.68 -19.58 6.83
N ASN A 146 -21.80 -19.01 8.04
CA ASN A 146 -21.77 -19.74 9.31
C ASN A 146 -20.54 -20.66 9.46
N VAL A 147 -19.38 -20.19 9.01
CA VAL A 147 -18.10 -20.89 9.11
C VAL A 147 -17.30 -20.27 10.26
N PRO A 148 -16.87 -21.04 11.27
CA PRO A 148 -15.93 -20.52 12.27
C PRO A 148 -14.64 -20.02 11.62
N VAL A 149 -14.10 -18.87 12.04
CA VAL A 149 -12.88 -18.29 11.43
C VAL A 149 -11.71 -19.30 11.40
N GLY A 150 -11.55 -20.11 12.46
CA GLY A 150 -10.52 -21.16 12.52
C GLY A 150 -10.66 -22.27 11.46
N GLN A 151 -11.84 -22.41 10.85
CA GLN A 151 -12.13 -23.38 9.78
C GLN A 151 -12.04 -22.78 8.38
N LEU A 152 -11.70 -21.49 8.23
CA LEU A 152 -11.50 -20.86 6.92
C LEU A 152 -10.38 -21.52 6.10
N LEU A 153 -9.42 -22.16 6.75
CA LEU A 153 -8.32 -22.88 6.08
C LEU A 153 -8.78 -24.16 5.37
N SER A 154 -9.93 -24.71 5.77
CA SER A 154 -10.46 -25.99 5.30
C SER A 154 -11.73 -25.86 4.45
N ILE A 155 -12.10 -24.64 4.03
CA ILE A 155 -13.26 -24.45 3.15
C ILE A 155 -13.02 -25.10 1.78
N GLY A 156 -14.08 -25.65 1.19
CA GLY A 156 -14.01 -26.25 -0.15
C GLY A 156 -13.72 -25.23 -1.25
N ASP A 157 -13.33 -25.73 -2.43
CA ASP A 157 -12.89 -24.89 -3.55
C ASP A 157 -13.94 -23.86 -3.98
N GLU A 158 -15.22 -24.24 -4.03
CA GLU A 158 -16.29 -23.30 -4.38
C GLU A 158 -16.37 -22.12 -3.41
N MET A 159 -16.31 -22.40 -2.10
CA MET A 159 -16.33 -21.35 -1.06
C MET A 159 -15.06 -20.51 -1.12
N LYS A 160 -13.92 -21.12 -1.41
CA LYS A 160 -12.66 -20.40 -1.60
C LYS A 160 -12.73 -19.45 -2.78
N GLN A 161 -13.32 -19.85 -3.91
CA GLN A 161 -13.54 -18.97 -5.06
C GLN A 161 -14.46 -17.80 -4.71
N ARG A 162 -15.57 -18.06 -4.00
CA ARG A 162 -16.47 -16.98 -3.52
C ARG A 162 -15.75 -16.00 -2.61
N LEU A 163 -14.89 -16.48 -1.72
CA LEU A 163 -14.06 -15.64 -0.86
C LEU A 163 -13.08 -14.79 -1.66
N ILE A 164 -12.40 -15.39 -2.65
CA ILE A 164 -11.44 -14.68 -3.53
C ILE A 164 -12.13 -13.52 -4.25
N HIS A 165 -13.27 -13.80 -4.89
CA HIS A 165 -14.07 -12.80 -5.59
C HIS A 165 -14.48 -11.66 -4.66
N GLY A 166 -15.00 -12.00 -3.48
CA GLY A 166 -15.46 -11.00 -2.54
C GLY A 166 -14.36 -10.09 -1.97
N ILE A 167 -13.17 -10.62 -1.70
CA ILE A 167 -12.02 -9.78 -1.31
C ILE A 167 -11.60 -8.88 -2.48
N ALA A 168 -11.61 -9.39 -3.72
CA ALA A 168 -11.26 -8.59 -4.90
C ALA A 168 -12.25 -7.42 -5.12
N GLU A 169 -13.54 -7.64 -4.87
CA GLU A 169 -14.56 -6.59 -4.89
C GLU A 169 -14.36 -5.56 -3.76
N GLU A 170 -13.99 -6.01 -2.55
CA GLU A 170 -13.61 -5.09 -1.47
C GLU A 170 -12.42 -4.21 -1.86
N TYR A 171 -11.41 -4.78 -2.54
CA TYR A 171 -10.27 -4.01 -3.04
C TYR A 171 -10.66 -3.00 -4.13
N LEU A 172 -11.64 -3.32 -4.99
CA LEU A 172 -12.16 -2.35 -5.96
C LEU A 172 -12.85 -1.20 -5.23
N GLY A 173 -13.67 -1.49 -4.22
CA GLY A 173 -14.29 -0.46 -3.38
C GLY A 173 -13.25 0.44 -2.69
N HIS A 174 -12.16 -0.15 -2.20
CA HIS A 174 -11.05 0.61 -1.63
C HIS A 174 -10.33 1.47 -2.68
N ALA A 175 -10.08 0.94 -3.88
CA ALA A 175 -9.44 1.70 -4.96
C ALA A 175 -10.29 2.90 -5.41
N GLN A 176 -11.62 2.71 -5.49
CA GLN A 176 -12.56 3.81 -5.75
C GLN A 176 -12.53 4.84 -4.63
N TRP A 177 -12.40 4.41 -3.37
CA TRP A 177 -12.22 5.32 -2.24
C TRP A 177 -10.89 6.10 -2.35
N GLN A 178 -9.79 5.45 -2.73
CA GLN A 178 -8.51 6.11 -2.99
C GLN A 178 -8.64 7.19 -4.08
N GLU A 179 -9.32 6.91 -5.20
CA GLU A 179 -9.53 7.92 -6.25
C GLU A 179 -10.35 9.13 -5.78
N ARG A 180 -11.34 8.89 -4.92
CA ARG A 180 -12.23 9.93 -4.40
C ARG A 180 -11.56 10.84 -3.37
N ASP A 181 -10.78 10.26 -2.45
CA ASP A 181 -10.33 10.96 -1.24
C ASP A 181 -8.85 11.34 -1.26
N LEU A 182 -8.05 10.84 -2.21
CA LEU A 182 -6.69 11.33 -2.42
C LEU A 182 -6.74 12.74 -2.99
N LEU A 183 -6.08 13.67 -2.29
CA LEU A 183 -5.91 15.03 -2.77
C LEU A 183 -5.05 15.05 -4.04
N THR A 184 -5.30 16.05 -4.88
CA THR A 184 -4.47 16.31 -6.06
C THR A 184 -3.03 16.58 -5.62
N LEU A 185 -2.08 15.90 -6.26
CA LEU A 185 -0.66 16.14 -6.00
C LEU A 185 -0.28 17.59 -6.35
N PRO A 186 0.49 18.27 -5.50
CA PRO A 186 0.96 19.63 -5.77
C PRO A 186 1.69 19.74 -7.12
N ALA A 187 1.54 20.88 -7.81
CA ALA A 187 2.17 21.09 -9.10
C ALA A 187 3.71 21.03 -9.04
N ASN A 188 4.31 21.50 -7.93
CA ASN A 188 5.74 21.39 -7.67
C ASN A 188 6.22 19.95 -7.38
N TRP A 189 5.31 18.98 -7.25
CA TRP A 189 5.66 17.56 -7.15
C TRP A 189 5.70 16.85 -8.51
N GLN A 190 5.10 17.48 -9.52
CA GLN A 190 5.17 17.02 -10.89
C GLN A 190 6.51 17.45 -11.46
N ALA A 191 7.12 16.59 -12.28
CA ALA A 191 8.41 16.90 -12.87
C ALA A 191 8.30 18.23 -13.65
N GLN A 192 9.09 19.22 -13.26
CA GLN A 192 9.42 20.29 -14.19
C GLN A 192 10.34 19.64 -15.22
N ASP A 193 9.97 19.72 -16.51
CA ASP A 193 10.96 19.48 -17.55
C ASP A 193 12.12 20.42 -17.26
N VAL A 194 13.25 19.84 -16.87
CA VAL A 194 14.50 20.58 -16.77
C VAL A 194 14.84 20.95 -18.21
N SER A 195 14.31 22.10 -18.64
CA SER A 195 14.81 22.79 -19.81
C SER A 195 16.29 22.98 -19.51
N MET A 196 17.13 22.22 -20.20
CA MET A 196 18.57 22.44 -20.25
C MET A 196 18.77 23.82 -20.89
N GLY A 197 18.60 24.86 -20.08
CA GLY A 197 18.91 26.23 -20.38
C GLY A 197 20.43 26.34 -20.49
N GLY A 198 20.94 25.95 -21.66
CA GLY A 198 22.29 26.27 -22.07
C GLY A 198 22.42 27.78 -22.20
N SER A 199 22.88 28.43 -21.15
CA SER A 199 23.40 29.79 -21.23
C SER A 199 24.91 29.74 -21.01
N LYS A 200 25.68 29.96 -22.09
CA LYS A 200 26.61 31.09 -22.20
C LYS A 200 27.50 30.99 -23.45
N SER A 201 27.43 32.06 -24.26
CA SER A 201 28.53 32.89 -24.73
C SER A 201 29.66 32.28 -25.59
N GLY A 202 29.86 32.84 -26.80
CA GLY A 202 31.14 32.75 -27.52
C GLY A 202 31.10 33.37 -28.91
N LEU A 203 31.83 34.47 -29.11
CA LEU A 203 32.03 35.26 -30.34
C LEU A 203 32.62 34.50 -31.56
N HIS A 204 32.55 35.20 -32.72
CA HIS A 204 33.37 35.12 -33.95
C HIS A 204 32.86 34.12 -35.03
N HIS A 205 32.81 34.41 -36.33
CA HIS A 205 33.36 35.50 -37.17
C HIS A 205 32.51 35.59 -38.46
N ARG A 206 32.45 36.78 -39.07
CA ARG A 206 32.01 36.98 -40.46
C ARG A 206 32.96 36.24 -41.43
N LEU A 207 32.38 35.65 -42.49
CA LEU A 207 32.84 35.77 -43.87
C LEU A 207 31.60 35.95 -44.76
#